data_AF-A0A358QYY6-F1
#
_entry.id   AF-A0A358QYY6-F1
#
_cell.length_a   1.000
_cell.length_b   1.000
_cell.length_c   1.000
_cell.angle_alpha   90.00
_cell.angle_beta   90.00
_cell.angle_gamma   90.00
#
_symmetry.space_group_name_H-M   'P 1'
#
loop_
_entity.id
_entity.type
_entity.pdbx_description
1 polymer ?
#
loop_
_entity_poly.entity_id
_entity_poly.type
_entity_poly.pdbx_seq_one_letter_code
_entity_poly.pdbx_strand_id
1 'polypeptide(L)'
;MYCQECGSKAPENAKFCPECGRKMPNLLMEDRPKRVFTVQTALKDYFQGAIGLTKFREAIRKGQIPHMRIGTRIIIREEALDKWMEGQEKQSIAPISKTLQVK
;
A
#
# COMPACT_ATOMS: atom_id res chain seq x y z
N MET A 1 -26.00 11.81 13.38
CA MET A 1 -25.09 11.97 14.55
C MET A 1 -25.36 13.31 15.24
N TYR A 2 -25.04 13.47 16.52
CA TYR A 2 -25.21 14.74 17.24
C TYR A 2 -23.87 15.46 17.41
N CYS A 3 -23.88 16.79 17.30
CA CYS A 3 -22.70 17.60 17.55
C CYS A 3 -22.38 17.59 19.06
N GLN A 4 -21.13 17.29 19.42
CA GLN A 4 -20.71 17.25 20.83
C GLN A 4 -20.59 18.64 21.48
N GLU A 5 -20.58 19.72 20.68
CA GLU A 5 -20.48 21.08 21.22
C GLU A 5 -21.83 21.75 21.40
N CYS A 6 -22.70 21.70 20.38
CA CYS A 6 -23.97 22.41 20.40
C CYS A 6 -25.18 21.48 20.52
N GLY A 7 -24.99 20.16 20.50
CA GLY A 7 -26.08 19.19 20.63
C GLY A 7 -27.00 19.08 19.40
N SER A 8 -26.74 19.82 18.32
CA SER A 8 -27.59 19.79 17.12
C SER A 8 -27.48 18.46 16.38
N LYS A 9 -28.59 18.06 15.75
CA LYS A 9 -28.64 16.86 14.91
C LYS A 9 -28.01 17.18 13.56
N ALA A 10 -26.94 16.47 13.21
CA ALA A 10 -26.28 16.59 11.92
C ALA A 10 -26.48 15.32 11.08
N PRO A 11 -26.47 15.43 9.74
CA PRO A 11 -26.46 14.27 8.86
C PRO A 11 -25.18 13.46 9.08
N GLU A 12 -25.24 12.16 8.80
CA GLU A 12 -24.20 11.19 9.17
C GLU A 12 -22.86 11.41 8.45
N ASN A 13 -22.89 12.11 7.32
CA ASN A 13 -21.74 12.44 6.47
C ASN A 13 -21.37 13.94 6.52
N ALA A 14 -21.94 14.74 7.43
CA ALA A 14 -21.58 16.14 7.55
C ALA A 14 -20.11 16.29 7.99
N LYS A 15 -19.29 17.00 7.19
CA LYS A 15 -17.90 17.36 7.56
C LYS A 15 -17.86 18.43 8.65
N PHE A 16 -18.87 19.28 8.71
CA PHE A 16 -19.03 20.37 9.67
C PHE A 16 -20.47 20.43 10.16
N CYS A 17 -20.66 20.85 11.40
CA CYS A 17 -21.98 21.08 11.97
C CYS A 17 -22.64 22.28 11.27
N PRO A 18 -23.87 22.15 10.76
CA PRO A 18 -24.56 23.24 10.07
C PRO A 18 -24.93 24.41 11.00
N GLU A 19 -25.07 24.14 12.30
CA GLU A 19 -25.52 25.13 13.27
C GLU A 19 -24.35 25.92 13.89
N CYS A 20 -23.27 25.24 14.31
CA CYS A 20 -22.15 25.90 15.00
C CYS A 20 -20.87 25.98 14.18
N GLY A 21 -20.83 25.39 12.99
CA GLY A 21 -19.67 25.39 12.10
C GLY A 21 -18.51 24.48 12.54
N ARG A 22 -18.59 23.80 13.70
CA ARG A 22 -17.49 22.94 14.16
C ARG A 22 -17.34 21.69 13.29
N LYS A 23 -16.09 21.29 13.04
CA LYS A 23 -15.75 20.05 12.34
C LYS A 23 -16.31 18.84 13.08
N MET A 24 -17.08 18.02 12.39
CA MET A 24 -17.63 16.79 12.94
C MET A 24 -16.58 15.67 12.85
N PRO A 25 -16.54 14.73 13.82
CA PRO A 25 -15.68 13.56 13.72
C PRO A 25 -16.13 12.70 12.54
N ASN A 26 -15.37 12.74 11.45
CA ASN A 26 -15.67 11.96 10.26
C ASN A 26 -15.23 10.52 10.51
N LEU A 27 -16.18 9.65 10.87
CA LEU A 27 -15.94 8.23 11.13
C LEU A 27 -15.90 7.39 9.84
N LEU A 28 -16.27 7.98 8.69
CA LEU A 28 -16.32 7.33 7.38
C LEU A 28 -15.43 8.09 6.40
N MET A 29 -14.12 8.04 6.63
CA MET A 29 -13.14 8.32 5.57
C MET A 29 -12.58 6.99 5.08
N GLU A 30 -13.22 6.43 4.06
CA GLU A 30 -12.61 5.47 3.14
C GLU A 30 -11.69 6.15 2.10
N ASP A 31 -11.26 7.38 2.37
CA ASP A 31 -10.10 7.95 1.72
C ASP A 31 -8.84 7.33 2.34
N ARG A 32 -8.65 6.00 2.24
CA ARG A 32 -7.27 5.49 2.30
C ARG A 32 -6.57 6.12 1.10
N PRO A 33 -5.62 7.06 1.28
CA PRO A 33 -4.85 7.53 0.14
C PRO A 33 -4.22 6.28 -0.48
N LYS A 34 -4.42 6.08 -1.79
CA LYS A 34 -3.76 4.99 -2.53
C LYS A 34 -2.30 5.01 -2.12
N ARG A 35 -1.85 3.97 -1.40
CA ARG A 35 -0.54 4.01 -0.74
C ARG A 35 0.51 3.92 -1.85
N VAL A 36 1.05 5.08 -2.19
CA VAL A 36 2.20 5.21 -3.08
C VAL A 36 3.45 5.19 -2.22
N PHE A 37 4.37 4.32 -2.58
CA PHE A 37 5.60 4.13 -1.85
C PHE A 37 6.78 4.63 -2.67
N THR A 38 7.75 5.24 -1.98
CA THR A 38 9.09 5.37 -2.53
C THR A 38 9.87 4.09 -2.28
N VAL A 39 11.04 3.94 -2.89
CA VAL A 39 11.88 2.74 -2.70
C VAL A 39 12.16 2.44 -1.22
N GLN A 40 12.48 3.47 -0.43
CA GLN A 40 12.80 3.30 0.99
C GLN A 40 11.54 3.08 1.84
N THR A 41 10.47 3.82 1.54
CA THR A 41 9.19 3.68 2.25
C THR A 41 8.58 2.31 2.02
N ALA A 42 8.67 1.75 0.80
CA ALA A 42 8.20 0.39 0.52
C ALA A 42 8.90 -0.63 1.42
N LEU A 43 10.23 -0.51 1.59
CA LEU A 43 10.99 -1.43 2.43
C LEU A 43 10.61 -1.34 3.90
N LYS A 44 10.41 -0.12 4.40
CA LYS A 44 10.09 0.13 5.81
C LYS A 44 8.64 -0.24 6.13
N ASP A 45 7.70 0.23 5.31
CA ASP A 45 6.27 0.21 5.66
C ASP A 45 5.55 -1.01 5.09
N TYR A 46 5.92 -1.45 3.87
CA TYR A 46 5.31 -2.63 3.25
C TYR A 46 6.05 -3.90 3.66
N PHE A 47 7.38 -3.93 3.49
CA PHE A 47 8.16 -5.15 3.78
C PHE A 47 8.64 -5.26 5.22
N GLN A 48 8.51 -4.21 6.04
CA GLN A 48 8.96 -4.21 7.45
C GLN A 48 10.41 -4.71 7.64
N GLY A 49 11.28 -4.52 6.63
CA GLY A 49 12.66 -5.03 6.63
C GLY A 49 12.84 -6.50 6.26
N ALA A 50 11.79 -7.22 5.86
CA ALA A 50 11.87 -8.63 5.43
C ALA A 50 12.70 -8.86 4.15
N ILE A 51 12.89 -7.81 3.34
CA ILE A 51 13.70 -7.85 2.12
C ILE A 51 14.83 -6.83 2.15
N GLY A 52 15.97 -7.17 1.56
CA GLY A 52 17.11 -6.27 1.44
C GLY A 52 16.92 -5.21 0.33
N LEU A 53 17.39 -3.98 0.59
CA LEU A 53 17.34 -2.86 -0.36
C LEU A 53 17.98 -3.20 -1.72
N THR A 54 19.08 -3.95 -1.73
CA THR A 54 19.76 -4.36 -2.96
C THR A 54 18.86 -5.23 -3.83
N LYS A 55 18.27 -6.29 -3.25
CA LYS A 55 17.34 -7.19 -3.95
C LYS A 55 16.12 -6.44 -4.47
N PHE A 56 15.57 -5.52 -3.68
CA PHE A 56 14.43 -4.71 -4.09
C PHE A 56 14.76 -3.77 -5.27
N ARG A 57 15.93 -3.12 -5.24
CA ARG A 57 16.42 -2.30 -6.37
C ARG A 57 16.67 -3.13 -7.62
N GLU A 58 17.18 -4.35 -7.48
CA GLU A 58 17.35 -5.28 -8.60
C GLU A 58 16.01 -5.68 -9.23
N ALA A 59 14.99 -5.98 -8.41
CA ALA A 59 13.65 -6.30 -8.90
C ALA A 59 13.02 -5.13 -9.69
N ILE A 60 13.21 -3.90 -9.20
CA ILE A 60 12.77 -2.68 -9.90
C ILE A 60 13.55 -2.53 -11.23
N ARG A 61 14.87 -2.73 -11.21
CA ARG A 61 15.73 -2.62 -12.41
C ARG A 61 15.37 -3.67 -13.46
N LYS A 62 15.05 -4.89 -13.03
CA LYS A 62 14.61 -6.00 -13.90
C LYS A 62 13.18 -5.79 -14.45
N GLY A 63 12.48 -4.73 -14.03
CA GLY A 63 11.11 -4.45 -14.47
C GLY A 63 10.06 -5.40 -13.89
N GLN A 64 10.40 -6.18 -12.86
CA GLN A 64 9.47 -7.11 -12.23
C GLN A 64 8.43 -6.40 -11.36
N ILE A 65 8.76 -5.20 -10.89
CA ILE A 65 7.86 -4.32 -10.12
C ILE A 65 7.48 -3.14 -11.02
N PRO A 66 6.21 -3.04 -11.44
CA PRO A 66 5.71 -1.86 -12.14
C PRO A 66 5.96 -0.60 -11.31
N HIS A 67 6.73 0.34 -11.84
CA HIS A 67 7.08 1.57 -11.15
C HIS A 67 6.89 2.78 -12.06
N MET A 68 6.60 3.94 -11.45
CA MET A 68 6.48 5.21 -12.13
C MET A 68 7.62 6.12 -11.69
N ARG A 69 8.41 6.61 -12.66
CA ARG A 69 9.49 7.55 -12.40
C ARG A 69 8.95 8.98 -12.49
N ILE A 70 9.05 9.72 -11.40
CA ILE A 70 8.73 11.16 -11.36
C ILE A 70 10.02 11.91 -11.03
N GLY A 71 10.64 12.49 -12.07
CA GLY A 71 11.95 13.13 -11.97
C GLY A 71 13.03 12.15 -11.52
N THR A 72 13.64 12.44 -10.36
CA THR A 72 14.67 11.59 -9.73
C THR A 72 14.10 10.53 -8.81
N ARG A 73 12.80 10.59 -8.47
CA ARG A 73 12.16 9.67 -7.51
C ARG A 73 11.42 8.56 -8.24
N ILE A 74 11.46 7.36 -7.65
CA ILE A 74 10.70 6.19 -8.09
C ILE A 74 9.50 6.05 -7.17
N ILE A 75 8.31 5.99 -7.76
CA ILE A 75 7.03 5.78 -7.08
C ILE A 75 6.49 4.42 -7.47
N ILE A 76 6.10 3.65 -6.47
CA ILE A 76 5.57 2.30 -6.61
C ILE A 76 4.18 2.29 -5.97
N ARG A 77 3.19 1.75 -6.68
CA ARG A 77 1.85 1.57 -6.11
C ARG A 77 1.83 0.31 -5.25
N GLU A 78 1.04 0.31 -4.19
CA GLU A 78 0.75 -0.88 -3.38
C GLU A 78 0.38 -2.10 -4.25
N GLU A 79 -0.56 -1.92 -5.18
CA GLU A 79 -0.99 -2.97 -6.13
C GLU A 79 0.16 -3.60 -6.94
N ALA A 80 1.24 -2.84 -7.20
CA ALA A 80 2.39 -3.34 -7.93
C ALA A 80 3.31 -4.22 -7.06
N LEU A 81 3.37 -3.92 -5.74
CA LEU A 81 4.09 -4.75 -4.77
C LEU A 81 3.35 -6.07 -4.55
N ASP A 82 2.02 -6.02 -4.41
CA ASP A 82 1.19 -7.22 -4.24
C ASP A 82 1.35 -8.18 -5.42
N LYS A 83 1.19 -7.67 -6.65
CA LYS A 83 1.38 -8.47 -7.88
C LYS A 83 2.78 -9.10 -7.98
N TRP A 84 3.79 -8.39 -7.50
CA TRP A 84 5.15 -8.91 -7.50
C TRP A 84 5.33 -10.03 -6.48
N MET A 85 4.76 -9.89 -5.27
CA MET A 85 4.77 -10.92 -4.23
C MET A 85 4.05 -12.20 -4.66
N GLU A 86 2.85 -12.08 -5.24
CA GLU A 86 2.10 -13.22 -5.80
C GLU A 86 2.91 -13.98 -6.86
N GLY A 87 3.73 -13.26 -7.64
CA GLY A 87 4.64 -13.86 -8.61
C GLY A 87 5.73 -14.73 -7.98
N GLN A 88 6.25 -14.33 -6.81
CA GLN A 88 7.26 -15.11 -6.07
C GLN A 88 6.65 -16.34 -5.39
N GLU A 89 5.42 -16.24 -4.89
CA GLU A 89 4.70 -17.37 -4.30
C GLU A 89 4.40 -18.45 -5.35
N LYS A 90 3.95 -18.05 -6.55
CA LYS A 90 3.74 -18.99 -7.67
C LYS A 90 5.04 -19.66 -8.13
N GLN A 91 6.17 -18.96 -8.06
CA GLN A 91 7.49 -19.52 -8.34
C GLN A 91 7.95 -20.50 -7.25
N SER A 92 7.55 -20.29 -5.99
CA SER A 92 7.88 -21.17 -4.87
C SER A 92 6.96 -22.39 -4.76
N ILE A 93 5.70 -22.28 -5.22
CA ILE A 93 4.70 -23.37 -5.21
C ILE A 93 4.82 -24.26 -6.46
N ALA A 94 5.58 -23.86 -7.48
CA ALA A 94 5.88 -24.72 -8.62
C ALA A 94 6.52 -26.03 -8.10
N PRO A 95 5.94 -27.21 -8.40
CA PRO A 95 6.39 -28.45 -7.80
C PRO A 95 7.85 -28.67 -8.18
N ILE A 96 8.70 -28.80 -7.16
CA ILE A 96 10.06 -29.33 -7.27
C ILE A 96 9.93 -30.71 -7.91
N SER A 97 9.98 -30.77 -9.23
CA SER A 97 9.93 -31.99 -10.01
C SER A 97 11.14 -32.00 -10.94
N LYS A 98 11.94 -33.06 -10.77
CA LYS A 98 13.27 -33.36 -11.33
C LYS A 98 14.42 -32.56 -10.70
N THR A 99 15.35 -33.20 -9.99
CA THR A 99 16.16 -34.32 -10.51
C THR A 99 16.63 -35.25 -9.38
N LEU A 100 16.05 -36.44 -9.30
CA LEU A 100 16.76 -37.62 -8.80
C LEU A 100 17.30 -38.33 -10.05
N GLN A 101 18.55 -38.05 -10.40
CA GLN A 101 19.34 -38.94 -11.25
C GLN A 101 20.58 -39.29 -10.43
N VAL A 102 20.43 -40.34 -9.62
CA VAL A 102 21.55 -41.03 -8.99
C VAL A 102 22.19 -41.86 -10.10
N LYS A 103 23.43 -41.53 -10.44
CA LYS A 103 24.35 -42.43 -11.15
C LYS A 103 24.97 -43.39 -10.15
#